data_AF-A0A2N2PDJ7-F1
#
_entry.id   AF-A0A2N2PDJ7-F1
#
_cell.length_a   1.000
_cell.length_b   1.000
_cell.length_c   1.000
_cell.angle_alpha   90.00
_cell.angle_beta   90.00
_cell.angle_gamma   90.00
#
_symmetry.space_group_name_H-M   'P 1'
#
loop_
_entity.id
_entity.type
_entity.pdbx_description
1 polymer ?
#
loop_
_entity_poly.entity_id
_entity_poly.type
_entity_poly.pdbx_seq_one_letter_code
_entity_poly.pdbx_strand_id
1 'polypeptide(L)'
;MILRRLLSASNPLGIFLMLAILTSLPFHSWSQGERAAGAGIIDPSRENALRIKLPYPPGNSYRMIQGPHGAFSHDGFNAYAYDFRMPEGSPISAVAPGRVVRVKQDSRQGGKDPAYIDQGNSIIIDHGNGLFTQYLHLQHQSARVKEGELVKGGEIIALSGNTGYSSTPHLHFQVQDATGQSLPCAFLDVPGTGIPTLYRTYESQNDGMGVSPYAGESAMPNDAFAGNGLKIIRTNLSAHALRIDKRYTLRGRCTATPAPRQVALYLMPARGGKPIVSTYAHVDEAGYFTCTLDLSSLPTRSENWSETNDQSNMFALALAPIRPDSSFWSKYSIQVTAR
;
A
#
# COMPACT_ATOMS: atom_id res chain seq x y z
N MET A 1 -57.99 -23.39 -36.86
CA MET A 1 -57.28 -22.10 -36.82
C MET A 1 -55.79 -22.37 -37.02
N ILE A 2 -55.35 -22.51 -38.28
CA ILE A 2 -54.53 -21.52 -39.04
C ILE A 2 -53.12 -21.37 -38.42
N LEU A 3 -52.11 -22.15 -38.85
CA LEU A 3 -51.13 -21.94 -39.93
C LEU A 3 -49.97 -20.94 -39.62
N ARG A 4 -48.75 -21.50 -39.50
CA ARG A 4 -47.45 -21.08 -40.09
C ARG A 4 -46.75 -19.73 -39.73
N ARG A 5 -45.41 -19.88 -39.63
CA ARG A 5 -44.29 -18.99 -40.06
C ARG A 5 -43.93 -17.79 -39.14
N LEU A 6 -42.68 -17.67 -38.67
CA LEU A 6 -41.40 -17.28 -39.34
C LEU A 6 -41.28 -15.78 -39.63
N LEU A 7 -40.07 -15.24 -39.35
CA LEU A 7 -39.48 -13.97 -39.83
C LEU A 7 -40.01 -12.69 -39.15
N SER A 8 -39.29 -11.58 -38.99
CA SER A 8 -37.87 -11.20 -39.13
C SER A 8 -37.81 -9.69 -38.84
N ALA A 9 -36.65 -9.23 -38.32
CA ALA A 9 -36.03 -7.93 -38.62
C ALA A 9 -36.68 -6.61 -38.13
N SER A 10 -35.88 -5.88 -37.33
CA SER A 10 -35.54 -4.43 -37.43
C SER A 10 -36.70 -3.41 -37.45
N ASN A 11 -36.78 -2.37 -36.62
CA ASN A 11 -35.77 -1.37 -36.24
C ASN A 11 -36.42 -0.36 -35.23
N PRO A 12 -35.90 0.86 -34.97
CA PRO A 12 -35.27 1.34 -33.73
C PRO A 12 -36.10 2.39 -32.96
N LEU A 13 -35.56 2.90 -31.83
CA LEU A 13 -35.83 4.18 -31.13
C LEU A 13 -36.07 3.99 -29.62
N GLY A 14 -35.19 4.57 -28.79
CA GLY A 14 -35.37 4.63 -27.35
C GLY A 14 -34.15 5.18 -26.60
N ILE A 15 -33.74 6.42 -26.92
CA ILE A 15 -32.84 7.25 -26.09
C ILE A 15 -33.70 8.37 -25.47
N PHE A 16 -33.32 8.79 -24.26
CA PHE A 16 -33.77 9.90 -23.38
C PHE A 16 -34.69 9.47 -22.21
N LEU A 17 -34.27 9.50 -20.94
CA LEU A 17 -33.84 10.60 -20.03
C LEU A 17 -34.99 11.00 -19.09
N MET A 18 -34.85 10.75 -17.79
CA MET A 18 -35.47 11.52 -16.69
C MET A 18 -34.76 11.15 -15.38
N LEU A 19 -33.81 11.96 -14.89
CA LEU A 19 -33.95 13.13 -14.01
C LEU A 19 -34.75 12.90 -12.72
N ALA A 20 -34.06 13.21 -11.63
CA ALA A 20 -34.41 13.06 -10.22
C ALA A 20 -35.67 13.81 -9.77
N ILE A 21 -36.35 13.26 -8.76
CA ILE A 21 -36.92 14.06 -7.66
C ILE A 21 -36.59 13.37 -6.32
N LEU A 22 -35.95 14.16 -5.46
CA LEU A 22 -35.59 13.90 -4.07
C LEU A 22 -36.81 13.71 -3.16
N THR A 23 -36.73 12.77 -2.22
CA THR A 23 -37.29 12.93 -0.87
C THR A 23 -36.35 12.32 0.19
N SER A 24 -35.57 13.21 0.79
CA SER A 24 -35.21 13.30 2.23
C SER A 24 -35.22 12.01 3.09
N LEU A 25 -34.03 11.40 3.26
CA LEU A 25 -33.48 10.92 4.53
C LEU A 25 -31.94 10.99 4.42
N PRO A 26 -31.20 11.36 5.49
CA PRO A 26 -29.82 11.82 5.37
C PRO A 26 -28.89 10.64 5.08
N PHE A 27 -28.53 10.47 3.81
CA PHE A 27 -27.29 9.81 3.44
C PHE A 27 -26.16 10.63 4.06
N HIS A 28 -25.61 10.15 5.18
CA HIS A 28 -24.30 10.58 5.61
C HIS A 28 -23.29 9.97 4.64
N SER A 29 -23.09 10.65 3.51
CA SER A 29 -21.87 10.52 2.74
C SER A 29 -20.75 10.98 3.66
N TRP A 30 -19.95 10.02 4.14
CA TRP A 30 -18.67 10.37 4.72
C TRP A 30 -17.82 10.95 3.59
N SER A 31 -17.65 12.25 3.59
CA SER A 31 -16.76 12.95 2.68
C SER A 31 -15.34 12.42 2.89
N GLN A 32 -14.79 11.77 1.88
CA GLN A 32 -13.35 11.47 1.79
C GLN A 32 -12.48 12.74 1.61
N GLY A 33 -13.03 13.93 1.90
CA GLY A 33 -12.41 15.24 1.69
C GLY A 33 -11.85 15.90 2.95
N GLU A 34 -12.08 15.37 4.15
CA GLU A 34 -11.68 16.03 5.42
C GLU A 34 -10.40 15.49 6.07
N ARG A 35 -9.53 14.79 5.32
CA ARG A 35 -8.13 14.55 5.74
C ARG A 35 -7.11 15.51 5.10
N ALA A 36 -7.54 16.35 4.16
CA ALA A 36 -6.66 17.33 3.51
C ALA A 36 -6.38 18.59 4.36
N ALA A 37 -7.09 18.81 5.48
CA ALA A 37 -6.99 20.04 6.26
C ALA A 37 -5.99 20.00 7.44
N GLY A 38 -5.05 19.04 7.45
CA GLY A 38 -4.06 18.93 8.53
C GLY A 38 -2.78 18.14 8.22
N ALA A 39 -2.73 17.41 7.09
CA ALA A 39 -1.49 16.85 6.58
C ALA A 39 -0.69 17.97 5.91
N GLY A 40 0.03 18.76 6.72
CA GLY A 40 1.07 19.63 6.18
C GLY A 40 1.98 18.83 5.26
N ILE A 41 2.57 19.50 4.25
CA ILE A 41 3.73 18.96 3.54
C ILE A 41 4.67 18.37 4.59
N ILE A 42 5.20 17.18 4.36
CA ILE A 42 6.21 16.57 5.23
C ILE A 42 7.31 17.63 5.47
N ASP A 43 7.23 18.28 6.64
CA ASP A 43 7.91 19.53 6.94
C ASP A 43 9.36 19.22 7.34
N PRO A 44 10.37 19.57 6.52
CA PRO A 44 11.77 19.23 6.75
C PRO A 44 12.36 19.86 8.02
N SER A 45 11.62 20.72 8.72
CA SER A 45 11.98 21.30 10.03
C SER A 45 11.36 20.59 11.25
N ARG A 46 10.42 19.65 11.04
CA ARG A 46 9.92 18.76 12.12
C ARG A 46 10.81 17.53 12.25
N GLU A 47 11.06 17.08 13.49
CA GLU A 47 11.57 15.72 13.72
C GLU A 47 10.67 14.73 12.95
N ASN A 48 11.28 13.89 12.10
CA ASN A 48 10.65 12.83 11.29
C ASN A 48 10.17 13.16 9.86
N ALA A 49 10.59 14.28 9.26
CA ALA A 49 10.43 14.43 7.80
C ALA A 49 11.38 13.51 7.01
N LEU A 50 10.85 12.68 6.11
CA LEU A 50 11.65 11.89 5.18
C LEU A 50 12.27 12.81 4.13
N ARG A 51 13.55 13.14 4.30
CA ARG A 51 14.35 13.89 3.34
C ARG A 51 14.75 12.95 2.22
N ILE A 52 14.12 13.11 1.06
CA ILE A 52 14.30 12.25 -0.11
C ILE A 52 14.84 13.03 -1.30
N LYS A 53 15.52 12.30 -2.17
CA LYS A 53 15.90 12.75 -3.52
C LYS A 53 15.14 11.94 -4.57
N LEU A 54 15.25 12.31 -5.84
CA LEU A 54 14.59 11.59 -6.93
C LEU A 54 15.02 10.11 -6.97
N PRO A 55 14.12 9.19 -7.35
CA PRO A 55 14.30 7.74 -7.21
C PRO A 55 15.18 7.10 -8.29
N TYR A 56 16.18 7.81 -8.81
CA TYR A 56 17.10 7.32 -9.84
C TYR A 56 18.49 7.91 -9.65
N PRO A 57 19.57 7.30 -10.18
CA PRO A 57 20.93 7.71 -9.86
C PRO A 57 21.26 9.13 -10.34
N PRO A 58 22.27 9.78 -9.74
CA PRO A 58 22.62 11.15 -10.06
C PRO A 58 23.03 11.29 -11.53
N GLY A 59 22.68 12.42 -12.15
CA GLY A 59 22.94 12.71 -13.56
C GLY A 59 21.93 12.09 -14.53
N ASN A 60 21.06 11.17 -14.09
CA ASN A 60 19.95 10.69 -14.92
C ASN A 60 18.79 11.68 -14.88
N SER A 61 18.16 11.87 -16.04
CA SER A 61 17.07 12.83 -16.23
C SER A 61 15.83 12.17 -16.81
N TYR A 62 14.69 12.33 -16.13
CA TYR A 62 13.42 11.75 -16.59
C TYR A 62 12.26 12.74 -16.49
N ARG A 63 11.29 12.58 -17.41
CA ARG A 63 10.11 13.44 -17.47
C ARG A 63 9.03 12.93 -16.53
N MET A 64 8.51 13.79 -15.66
CA MET A 64 7.32 13.48 -14.86
C MET A 64 6.08 13.51 -15.78
N ILE A 65 5.40 12.38 -15.92
CA ILE A 65 4.25 12.21 -16.82
C ILE A 65 2.91 12.10 -16.10
N GLN A 66 2.93 11.86 -14.79
CA GLN A 66 1.76 11.90 -13.92
C GLN A 66 2.20 12.27 -12.51
N GLY A 67 1.42 13.09 -11.82
CA GLY A 67 1.69 13.53 -10.46
C GLY A 67 0.48 13.35 -9.55
N PRO A 68 0.52 13.89 -8.33
CA PRO A 68 -0.57 13.78 -7.37
C PRO A 68 -1.94 14.17 -7.96
N HIS A 69 -2.97 13.39 -7.63
CA HIS A 69 -4.34 13.53 -8.12
C HIS A 69 -4.46 13.50 -9.66
N GLY A 70 -3.53 12.82 -10.33
CA GLY A 70 -3.53 12.61 -11.76
C GLY A 70 -4.73 11.77 -12.24
N ALA A 71 -5.28 12.14 -13.40
CA ALA A 71 -6.57 11.66 -13.89
C ALA A 71 -6.63 10.19 -14.36
N PHE A 72 -5.50 9.47 -14.40
CA PHE A 72 -5.47 8.09 -14.90
C PHE A 72 -5.51 7.04 -13.79
N SER A 73 -4.59 7.12 -12.81
CA SER A 73 -4.39 6.10 -11.78
C SER A 73 -4.03 6.64 -10.39
N HIS A 74 -3.89 7.96 -10.23
CA HIS A 74 -3.45 8.58 -8.98
C HIS A 74 -4.65 9.07 -8.16
N ASP A 75 -5.47 8.11 -7.74
CA ASP A 75 -6.57 8.30 -6.81
C ASP A 75 -6.42 7.36 -5.59
N GLY A 76 -7.27 7.54 -4.58
CA GLY A 76 -7.30 6.68 -3.38
C GLY A 76 -5.93 6.47 -2.74
N PHE A 77 -5.47 5.21 -2.70
CA PHE A 77 -4.18 4.82 -2.14
C PHE A 77 -2.98 5.43 -2.89
N ASN A 78 -3.13 5.79 -4.17
CA ASN A 78 -2.06 6.33 -5.01
C ASN A 78 -2.20 7.85 -5.26
N ALA A 79 -3.08 8.53 -4.52
CA ALA A 79 -3.41 9.94 -4.71
C ALA A 79 -2.19 10.89 -4.75
N TYR A 80 -1.07 10.55 -4.09
CA TYR A 80 0.14 11.37 -4.05
C TYR A 80 1.35 10.75 -4.78
N ALA A 81 1.11 9.81 -5.70
CA ALA A 81 2.18 9.18 -6.49
C ALA A 81 2.75 10.09 -7.60
N TYR A 82 3.93 9.69 -8.09
CA TYR A 82 4.63 10.30 -9.22
C TYR A 82 5.06 9.25 -10.24
N ASP A 83 4.77 9.51 -11.51
CA ASP A 83 5.23 8.67 -12.62
C ASP A 83 6.32 9.38 -13.41
N PHE A 84 7.49 8.76 -13.48
CA PHE A 84 8.62 9.23 -14.26
C PHE A 84 8.82 8.36 -15.48
N ARG A 85 8.64 8.92 -16.68
CA ARG A 85 8.83 8.20 -17.94
C ARG A 85 10.30 7.90 -18.14
N MET A 86 10.63 6.63 -18.32
CA MET A 86 11.99 6.16 -18.51
C MET A 86 12.00 4.88 -19.35
N PRO A 87 13.04 4.63 -20.18
CA PRO A 87 13.21 3.36 -20.87
C PRO A 87 13.24 2.19 -19.88
N GLU A 88 12.74 1.02 -20.28
CA GLU A 88 12.97 -0.22 -19.52
C GLU A 88 14.48 -0.47 -19.37
N GLY A 89 14.89 -1.01 -18.23
CA GLY A 89 16.31 -1.20 -17.91
C GLY A 89 16.99 0.03 -17.29
N SER A 90 16.29 1.15 -17.12
CA SER A 90 16.85 2.32 -16.43
C SER A 90 17.09 2.03 -14.95
N PRO A 91 18.23 2.46 -14.37
CA PRO A 91 18.52 2.20 -12.97
C PRO A 91 17.60 2.99 -12.03
N ILE A 92 17.10 2.32 -10.99
CA ILE A 92 16.28 2.90 -9.92
C ILE A 92 17.09 2.89 -8.63
N SER A 93 17.10 4.02 -7.92
CA SER A 93 17.84 4.19 -6.67
C SER A 93 16.90 4.39 -5.48
N ALA A 94 17.27 3.84 -4.33
CA ALA A 94 16.59 4.14 -3.07
C ALA A 94 16.69 5.64 -2.77
N VAL A 95 15.57 6.27 -2.43
CA VAL A 95 15.52 7.73 -2.19
C VAL A 95 16.11 8.16 -0.84
N ALA A 96 16.23 7.22 0.08
CA ALA A 96 16.79 7.38 1.42
C ALA A 96 17.21 5.99 1.96
N PRO A 97 18.07 5.91 3.01
CA PRO A 97 18.37 4.66 3.68
C PRO A 97 17.13 4.03 4.31
N GLY A 98 17.08 2.70 4.36
CA GLY A 98 15.95 1.98 4.95
C GLY A 98 16.13 0.47 4.92
N ARG A 99 15.09 -0.25 5.33
CA ARG A 99 15.01 -1.72 5.24
C ARG A 99 14.07 -2.11 4.11
N VAL A 100 14.52 -3.01 3.23
CA VAL A 100 13.66 -3.59 2.19
C VAL A 100 12.62 -4.48 2.86
N VAL A 101 11.35 -4.21 2.59
CA VAL A 101 10.21 -4.87 3.22
C VAL A 101 9.37 -5.66 2.23
N ARG A 102 9.43 -5.35 0.94
CA ARG A 102 8.80 -6.19 -0.09
C ARG A 102 9.64 -6.24 -1.33
N VAL A 103 9.75 -7.42 -1.94
CA VAL A 103 10.28 -7.60 -3.29
C VAL A 103 9.35 -8.51 -4.10
N LYS A 104 8.66 -7.93 -5.08
CA LYS A 104 7.93 -8.68 -6.11
C LYS A 104 8.60 -8.47 -7.46
N GLN A 105 9.03 -9.55 -8.10
CA GLN A 105 9.80 -9.50 -9.35
C GLN A 105 9.53 -10.67 -10.30
N ASP A 106 8.45 -11.41 -10.04
CA ASP A 106 8.08 -12.67 -10.69
C ASP A 106 7.27 -12.47 -11.99
N SER A 107 6.71 -11.29 -12.21
CA SER A 107 5.85 -11.02 -13.35
C SER A 107 6.64 -10.61 -14.59
N ARG A 108 6.15 -11.05 -15.75
CA ARG A 108 6.53 -10.56 -17.09
C ARG A 108 5.37 -9.82 -17.78
N GLN A 109 4.24 -9.68 -17.10
CA GLN A 109 2.99 -9.20 -17.68
C GLN A 109 2.77 -7.72 -17.36
N GLY A 110 2.21 -6.99 -18.31
CA GLY A 110 1.75 -5.62 -18.12
C GLY A 110 0.88 -5.13 -19.27
N GLY A 111 0.17 -4.02 -19.06
CA GLY A 111 -0.69 -3.41 -20.06
C GLY A 111 -1.76 -2.50 -19.46
N LYS A 112 -2.66 -2.02 -20.34
CA LYS A 112 -3.76 -1.10 -20.00
C LYS A 112 -5.04 -1.80 -19.52
N ASP A 113 -5.00 -3.12 -19.36
CA ASP A 113 -6.12 -3.88 -18.81
C ASP A 113 -6.02 -3.91 -17.28
N PRO A 114 -7.06 -3.49 -16.53
CA PRO A 114 -7.08 -3.58 -15.06
C PRO A 114 -6.79 -4.98 -14.50
N ALA A 115 -6.96 -6.05 -15.30
CA ALA A 115 -6.53 -7.40 -14.93
C ALA A 115 -5.02 -7.51 -14.60
N TYR A 116 -4.20 -6.56 -15.05
CA TYR A 116 -2.77 -6.52 -14.75
C TYR A 116 -2.42 -5.79 -13.45
N ILE A 117 -3.37 -5.27 -12.67
CA ILE A 117 -3.06 -4.51 -11.42
C ILE A 117 -2.11 -5.30 -10.49
N ASP A 118 -2.38 -6.58 -10.26
CA ASP A 118 -1.56 -7.41 -9.37
C ASP A 118 -0.27 -7.94 -10.01
N GLN A 119 -0.05 -7.64 -11.30
CA GLN A 119 1.12 -8.10 -12.05
C GLN A 119 2.30 -7.13 -11.96
N GLY A 120 2.17 -5.99 -11.29
CA GLY A 120 3.26 -5.03 -11.12
C GLY A 120 4.40 -5.58 -10.26
N ASN A 121 5.62 -5.59 -10.78
CA ASN A 121 6.80 -5.85 -9.97
C ASN A 121 7.14 -4.60 -9.16
N SER A 122 7.53 -4.79 -7.91
CA SER A 122 7.75 -3.68 -6.98
C SER A 122 8.74 -3.98 -5.88
N ILE A 123 9.32 -2.92 -5.36
CA ILE A 123 10.07 -2.90 -4.11
C ILE A 123 9.37 -1.94 -3.16
N ILE A 124 9.25 -2.31 -1.88
CA ILE A 124 8.86 -1.40 -0.80
C ILE A 124 10.00 -1.33 0.21
N ILE A 125 10.34 -0.12 0.65
CA ILE A 125 11.38 0.15 1.66
C ILE A 125 10.74 0.86 2.85
N ASP A 126 10.99 0.36 4.05
CA ASP A 126 10.67 1.01 5.33
C ASP A 126 11.82 1.94 5.71
N HIS A 127 11.51 3.21 5.89
CA HIS A 127 12.45 4.22 6.32
C HIS A 127 12.28 4.58 7.79
N GLY A 128 11.49 3.82 8.55
CA GLY A 128 11.14 4.05 9.94
C GLY A 128 10.10 5.15 10.15
N ASN A 129 9.68 5.34 11.40
CA ASN A 129 8.65 6.31 11.79
C ASN A 129 7.31 6.20 11.03
N GLY A 130 6.99 5.01 10.52
CA GLY A 130 5.78 4.75 9.75
C GLY A 130 5.85 5.20 8.29
N LEU A 131 7.03 5.56 7.77
CA LEU A 131 7.22 6.06 6.41
C LEU A 131 7.87 5.00 5.53
N PHE A 132 7.23 4.74 4.40
CA PHE A 132 7.64 3.75 3.41
C PHE A 132 7.75 4.38 2.03
N THR A 133 8.55 3.79 1.15
CA THR A 133 8.54 4.13 -0.28
C THR A 133 8.23 2.91 -1.12
N GLN A 134 7.44 3.09 -2.17
CA GLN A 134 7.13 2.07 -3.16
C GLN A 134 7.68 2.46 -4.52
N TYR A 135 8.34 1.50 -5.16
CA TYR A 135 8.87 1.57 -6.53
C TYR A 135 8.14 0.49 -7.33
N LEU A 136 7.36 0.87 -8.33
CA LEU A 136 6.45 -0.03 -9.06
C LEU A 136 6.71 0.00 -10.58
N HIS A 137 6.18 -1.00 -11.28
CA HIS A 137 6.37 -1.28 -12.70
C HIS A 137 7.80 -1.73 -13.05
N LEU A 138 8.48 -2.36 -12.10
CA LEU A 138 9.88 -2.80 -12.26
C LEU A 138 10.02 -3.92 -13.31
N GLN A 139 11.21 -4.04 -13.88
CA GLN A 139 11.53 -5.12 -14.82
C GLN A 139 11.55 -6.49 -14.13
N HIS A 140 11.16 -7.54 -14.87
CA HIS A 140 11.20 -8.92 -14.40
C HIS A 140 12.61 -9.30 -13.92
N GLN A 141 12.71 -9.90 -12.73
CA GLN A 141 13.97 -10.35 -12.14
C GLN A 141 15.08 -9.29 -12.08
N SER A 142 14.73 -7.99 -11.96
CA SER A 142 15.70 -6.89 -11.94
C SER A 142 16.10 -6.42 -10.54
N ALA A 143 15.47 -6.93 -9.48
CA ALA A 143 15.77 -6.48 -8.12
C ALA A 143 17.21 -6.86 -7.74
N ARG A 144 17.94 -5.89 -7.19
CA ARG A 144 19.33 -6.04 -6.72
C ARG A 144 19.43 -6.23 -5.21
N VAL A 145 18.29 -6.24 -4.54
CA VAL A 145 18.15 -6.31 -3.10
C VAL A 145 17.16 -7.41 -2.71
N LYS A 146 17.22 -7.84 -1.46
CA LYS A 146 16.33 -8.89 -0.89
C LYS A 146 15.52 -8.35 0.27
N GLU A 147 14.38 -8.99 0.55
CA GLU A 147 13.59 -8.67 1.74
C GLU A 147 14.43 -8.81 3.02
N GLY A 148 14.31 -7.83 3.90
CA GLY A 148 15.08 -7.70 5.12
C GLY A 148 16.43 -7.00 4.97
N GLU A 149 16.93 -6.76 3.75
CA GLU A 149 18.19 -6.07 3.50
C GLU A 149 18.14 -4.59 3.90
N LEU A 150 19.27 -4.05 4.37
CA LEU A 150 19.42 -2.61 4.61
C LEU A 150 20.03 -1.96 3.39
N VAL A 151 19.42 -0.88 2.92
CA VAL A 151 19.90 -0.10 1.78
C VAL A 151 20.29 1.31 2.21
N LYS A 152 21.22 1.91 1.48
CA LYS A 152 21.59 3.33 1.60
C LYS A 152 20.76 4.18 0.63
N GLY A 153 20.67 5.48 0.90
CA GLY A 153 20.20 6.41 -0.12
C GLY A 153 21.12 6.37 -1.35
N GLY A 154 20.57 6.55 -2.54
CA GLY A 154 21.30 6.50 -3.81
C GLY A 154 21.65 5.10 -4.31
N GLU A 155 21.56 4.08 -3.46
CA GLU A 155 21.85 2.69 -3.82
C GLU A 155 20.90 2.18 -4.90
N ILE A 156 21.44 1.54 -5.95
CA ILE A 156 20.64 0.98 -7.05
C ILE A 156 19.93 -0.28 -6.57
N ILE A 157 18.60 -0.26 -6.54
CA ILE A 157 17.78 -1.34 -5.99
C ILE A 157 17.11 -2.20 -7.06
N ALA A 158 16.89 -1.68 -8.27
CA ALA A 158 16.25 -2.39 -9.36
C ALA A 158 16.47 -1.69 -10.71
N LEU A 159 15.89 -2.27 -11.77
CA LEU A 159 15.72 -1.61 -13.05
C LEU A 159 14.24 -1.36 -13.35
N SER A 160 13.94 -0.22 -13.99
CA SER A 160 12.61 0.13 -14.48
C SER A 160 12.13 -0.88 -15.53
N GLY A 161 10.81 -1.05 -15.63
CA GLY A 161 10.19 -1.93 -16.61
C GLY A 161 8.86 -1.38 -17.09
N ASN A 162 7.97 -2.29 -17.43
CA ASN A 162 6.60 -1.99 -17.86
C ASN A 162 5.61 -3.06 -17.39
N THR A 163 5.81 -3.61 -16.19
CA THR A 163 4.96 -4.68 -15.64
C THR A 163 3.74 -4.12 -14.92
N GLY A 164 2.65 -4.87 -14.83
CA GLY A 164 1.43 -4.47 -14.16
C GLY A 164 0.51 -3.56 -14.97
N TYR A 165 -0.40 -2.86 -14.29
CA TYR A 165 -1.30 -1.88 -14.93
C TYR A 165 -0.52 -0.64 -15.38
N SER A 166 0.15 -0.74 -16.52
CA SER A 166 1.05 0.27 -17.07
C SER A 166 0.84 0.42 -18.57
N SER A 167 0.74 1.67 -19.02
CA SER A 167 0.49 2.01 -20.42
C SER A 167 1.77 2.20 -21.25
N THR A 168 2.89 2.50 -20.59
CA THR A 168 4.18 2.83 -21.19
C THR A 168 5.28 2.63 -20.14
N PRO A 169 6.54 2.34 -20.52
CA PRO A 169 7.64 2.25 -19.56
C PRO A 169 7.79 3.52 -18.71
N HIS A 170 7.68 3.36 -17.40
CA HIS A 170 7.84 4.40 -16.40
C HIS A 170 8.12 3.79 -15.02
N LEU A 171 8.61 4.61 -14.09
CA LEU A 171 8.60 4.30 -12.67
C LEU A 171 7.40 4.98 -12.02
N HIS A 172 6.51 4.20 -11.41
CA HIS A 172 5.55 4.70 -10.42
C HIS A 172 6.25 4.72 -9.06
N PHE A 173 6.30 5.90 -8.45
CA PHE A 173 6.93 6.13 -7.16
C PHE A 173 5.96 6.80 -6.19
N GLN A 174 5.93 6.34 -4.94
CA GLN A 174 5.22 7.04 -3.87
C GLN A 174 5.90 6.87 -2.52
N VAL A 175 5.76 7.89 -1.67
CA VAL A 175 5.90 7.76 -0.22
C VAL A 175 4.53 7.35 0.33
N GLN A 176 4.49 6.44 1.29
CA GLN A 176 3.26 5.92 1.85
C GLN A 176 3.39 5.59 3.33
N ASP A 177 2.26 5.45 4.02
CA ASP A 177 2.20 4.88 5.37
C ASP A 177 2.22 3.35 5.37
N ALA A 178 2.19 2.74 6.55
CA ALA A 178 2.17 1.27 6.71
C ALA A 178 0.94 0.59 6.07
N THR A 179 -0.14 1.33 5.80
CA THR A 179 -1.34 0.80 5.16
C THR A 179 -1.24 0.83 3.63
N GLY A 180 -0.19 1.45 3.09
CA GLY A 180 -0.02 1.69 1.67
C GLY A 180 -0.68 2.96 1.15
N GLN A 181 -1.26 3.78 2.04
CA GLN A 181 -1.84 5.07 1.65
C GLN A 181 -0.71 6.04 1.32
N SER A 182 -0.67 6.52 0.08
CA SER A 182 0.30 7.52 -0.35
C SER A 182 0.16 8.82 0.46
N LEU A 183 1.31 9.46 0.68
CA LEU A 183 1.46 10.69 1.44
C LEU A 183 2.08 11.78 0.55
N PRO A 184 1.69 13.06 0.71
CA PRO A 184 2.34 14.17 0.00
C PRO A 184 3.84 14.20 0.30
N CYS A 185 4.69 14.30 -0.73
CA CYS A 185 6.14 14.44 -0.56
C CYS A 185 6.74 15.46 -1.53
N ALA A 186 7.98 15.88 -1.25
CA ALA A 186 8.78 16.75 -2.07
C ALA A 186 10.23 16.23 -2.11
N PHE A 187 10.98 16.57 -3.15
CA PHE A 187 12.33 16.08 -3.39
C PHE A 187 13.34 17.21 -3.24
N LEU A 188 14.46 16.93 -2.55
CA LEU A 188 15.52 17.92 -2.29
C LEU A 188 16.21 18.39 -3.57
N ASP A 189 16.27 17.53 -4.58
CA ASP A 189 16.93 17.76 -5.87
C ASP A 189 15.97 18.28 -6.96
N VAL A 190 14.75 18.67 -6.57
CA VAL A 190 13.80 19.40 -7.42
C VAL A 190 13.80 20.88 -7.06
N PRO A 191 13.95 21.81 -8.01
CA PRO A 191 13.97 23.25 -7.72
C PRO A 191 12.70 23.80 -7.07
N GLY A 192 12.83 24.93 -6.38
CA GLY A 192 11.69 25.66 -5.80
C GLY A 192 11.10 24.92 -4.59
N THR A 193 9.84 24.50 -4.69
CA THR A 193 9.12 23.81 -3.61
C THR A 193 9.50 22.33 -3.47
N GLY A 194 10.36 21.81 -4.34
CA GLY A 194 10.69 20.38 -4.38
C GLY A 194 9.60 19.50 -5.01
N ILE A 195 8.51 20.09 -5.50
CA ILE A 195 7.38 19.36 -6.10
C ILE A 195 7.55 19.34 -7.63
N PRO A 196 7.68 18.15 -8.25
CA PRO A 196 7.72 18.03 -9.71
C PRO A 196 6.46 18.60 -10.35
N THR A 197 6.65 19.39 -11.41
CA THR A 197 5.60 19.89 -12.28
C THR A 197 5.40 18.94 -13.45
N LEU A 198 4.14 18.72 -13.81
CA LEU A 198 3.75 17.84 -14.91
C LEU A 198 4.48 18.19 -16.21
N TYR A 199 4.98 17.18 -16.89
CA TYR A 199 5.71 17.23 -18.17
C TYR A 199 7.07 17.94 -18.16
N ARG A 200 7.61 18.27 -16.98
CA ARG A 200 9.00 18.71 -16.84
C ARG A 200 9.95 17.52 -16.65
N THR A 201 11.19 17.71 -17.10
CA THR A 201 12.30 16.76 -16.92
C THR A 201 13.13 17.19 -15.73
N TYR A 202 13.49 16.23 -14.89
CA TYR A 202 14.29 16.47 -13.69
C TYR A 202 15.52 15.57 -13.71
N GLU A 203 16.68 16.18 -13.52
CA GLU A 203 17.94 15.48 -13.28
C GLU A 203 18.03 15.15 -11.80
N SER A 204 18.30 13.90 -11.46
CA SER A 204 18.51 13.54 -10.06
C SER A 204 19.90 13.92 -9.58
N GLN A 205 20.00 14.22 -8.29
CA GLN A 205 21.24 14.32 -7.55
C GLN A 205 21.30 13.26 -6.43
N ASN A 206 20.63 12.12 -6.59
CA ASN A 206 20.52 11.06 -5.58
C ASN A 206 21.81 10.25 -5.41
N ASP A 207 22.83 10.93 -4.92
CA ASP A 207 24.13 10.42 -4.48
C ASP A 207 24.09 9.80 -3.07
N GLY A 208 22.91 9.73 -2.44
CA GLY A 208 22.73 9.26 -1.07
C GLY A 208 23.14 10.25 0.02
N MET A 209 23.59 11.46 -0.33
CA MET A 209 24.00 12.49 0.63
C MET A 209 22.85 13.46 0.91
N GLY A 210 22.77 13.96 2.14
CA GLY A 210 21.77 14.97 2.56
C GLY A 210 20.33 14.45 2.71
N VAL A 211 20.11 13.15 2.50
CA VAL A 211 18.85 12.45 2.77
C VAL A 211 18.75 12.06 4.25
N SER A 212 17.61 11.54 4.69
CA SER A 212 17.40 11.16 6.10
C SER A 212 18.45 10.12 6.58
N PRO A 213 19.01 10.25 7.80
CA PRO A 213 20.17 9.48 8.25
C PRO A 213 19.84 8.07 8.78
N TYR A 214 18.99 7.31 8.07
CA TYR A 214 18.40 6.04 8.47
C TYR A 214 17.34 6.17 9.59
N ALA A 215 16.23 5.48 9.44
CA ALA A 215 15.31 5.24 10.54
C ALA A 215 14.90 3.75 10.51
N GLY A 216 14.94 3.13 11.68
CA GLY A 216 14.85 1.68 11.84
C GLY A 216 13.49 1.10 11.47
N GLU A 217 13.13 -0.04 12.07
CA GLU A 217 11.82 -0.65 11.78
C GLU A 217 10.68 0.23 12.30
N SER A 218 9.69 0.49 11.45
CA SER A 218 8.49 1.21 11.82
C SER A 218 7.66 0.41 12.82
N ALA A 219 7.24 1.06 13.91
CA ALA A 219 6.22 0.53 14.79
C ALA A 219 4.85 0.56 14.08
N MET A 220 3.97 -0.39 14.41
CA MET A 220 2.61 -0.42 13.87
C MET A 220 1.86 0.89 14.21
N PRO A 221 1.32 1.63 13.20
CA PRO A 221 0.60 2.87 13.44
C PRO A 221 -0.64 2.70 14.31
N ASN A 222 -0.96 3.71 15.11
CA ASN A 222 -2.11 3.63 16.03
C ASN A 222 -3.46 3.48 15.31
N ASP A 223 -3.57 3.94 14.08
CA ASP A 223 -4.77 3.91 13.25
C ASP A 223 -4.74 2.84 12.15
N ALA A 224 -3.76 1.92 12.18
CA ALA A 224 -3.61 0.84 11.19
C ALA A 224 -4.89 0.01 10.94
N PHE A 225 -5.78 -0.09 11.94
CA PHE A 225 -7.05 -0.82 11.85
C PHE A 225 -8.29 0.08 11.99
N ALA A 226 -8.14 1.40 11.82
CA ALA A 226 -9.24 2.35 12.00
C ALA A 226 -10.38 2.10 11.00
N GLY A 227 -10.08 1.59 9.80
CA GLY A 227 -11.10 1.15 8.82
C GLY A 227 -11.99 0.00 9.32
N ASN A 228 -11.53 -0.76 10.32
CA ASN A 228 -12.30 -1.78 11.02
C ASN A 228 -13.00 -1.24 12.29
N GLY A 229 -12.92 0.06 12.55
CA GLY A 229 -13.45 0.67 13.77
C GLY A 229 -12.63 0.34 15.02
N LEU A 230 -11.33 0.08 14.86
CA LEU A 230 -10.43 -0.31 15.95
C LEU A 230 -9.18 0.57 15.94
N LYS A 231 -8.80 1.13 17.09
CA LYS A 231 -7.58 1.91 17.27
C LYS A 231 -6.63 1.21 18.24
N ILE A 232 -5.34 1.22 17.91
CA ILE A 232 -4.28 0.74 18.78
C ILE A 232 -3.94 1.84 19.78
N ILE A 233 -3.74 1.44 21.04
CA ILE A 233 -3.27 2.30 22.12
C ILE A 233 -1.80 2.03 22.42
N ARG A 234 -1.43 0.75 22.44
CA ARG A 234 -0.05 0.30 22.70
C ARG A 234 0.18 -1.03 22.02
N THR A 235 1.32 -1.17 21.36
CA THR A 235 1.71 -2.43 20.74
C THR A 235 3.22 -2.55 20.62
N ASN A 236 3.72 -3.79 20.55
CA ASN A 236 5.09 -4.11 20.14
C ASN A 236 5.15 -4.74 18.73
N LEU A 237 4.03 -4.71 17.99
CA LEU A 237 3.96 -5.12 16.58
C LEU A 237 4.81 -4.18 15.73
N SER A 238 5.66 -4.76 14.90
CA SER A 238 6.26 -4.05 13.78
C SER A 238 5.19 -3.78 12.74
N ALA A 239 5.24 -2.62 12.09
CA ALA A 239 4.42 -2.31 10.92
C ALA A 239 4.65 -3.26 9.74
N HIS A 240 5.75 -4.03 9.78
CA HIS A 240 6.11 -4.88 8.67
C HIS A 240 6.73 -6.23 9.05
N ALA A 241 7.72 -6.30 9.94
CA ALA A 241 8.46 -7.55 10.19
C ALA A 241 8.09 -8.20 11.51
N LEU A 242 7.37 -9.32 11.44
CA LEU A 242 7.10 -10.19 12.57
C LEU A 242 8.18 -11.28 12.68
N ARG A 243 8.51 -11.65 13.91
CA ARG A 243 9.45 -12.71 14.24
C ARG A 243 8.71 -13.88 14.86
N ILE A 244 8.94 -15.07 14.33
CA ILE A 244 8.27 -16.31 14.76
C ILE A 244 8.59 -16.65 16.21
N ASP A 245 9.80 -16.32 16.66
CA ASP A 245 10.28 -16.53 18.04
C ASP A 245 9.78 -15.47 19.04
N LYS A 246 8.93 -14.53 18.62
CA LYS A 246 8.49 -13.40 19.43
C LYS A 246 6.99 -13.43 19.67
N ARG A 247 6.61 -13.04 20.89
CA ARG A 247 5.23 -12.77 21.29
C ARG A 247 4.89 -11.29 21.14
N TYR A 248 3.74 -11.02 20.54
CA TYR A 248 3.24 -9.67 20.31
C TYR A 248 2.02 -9.39 21.16
N THR A 249 1.94 -8.19 21.75
CA THR A 249 0.80 -7.74 22.53
C THR A 249 0.28 -6.45 21.93
N LEU A 250 -1.04 -6.39 21.72
CA LEU A 250 -1.75 -5.22 21.23
C LEU A 250 -2.85 -4.88 22.22
N ARG A 251 -2.81 -3.67 22.78
CA ARG A 251 -3.93 -3.07 23.51
C ARG A 251 -4.61 -2.06 22.60
N GLY A 252 -5.93 -2.12 22.50
CA GLY A 252 -6.70 -1.24 21.64
C GLY A 252 -8.03 -0.81 22.25
N ARG A 253 -8.74 0.02 21.49
CA ARG A 253 -10.10 0.48 21.79
C ARG A 253 -10.99 0.32 20.56
N CYS A 254 -12.21 -0.12 20.78
CA CYS A 254 -13.24 -0.13 19.78
C CYS A 254 -13.90 1.25 19.65
N THR A 255 -14.01 1.71 18.40
CA THR A 255 -14.70 2.95 18.05
C THR A 255 -16.00 2.68 17.28
N ALA A 256 -16.35 1.42 17.04
CA ALA A 256 -17.62 1.04 16.44
C ALA A 256 -18.74 1.11 17.50
N THR A 257 -19.93 1.53 17.06
CA THR A 257 -21.13 1.59 17.90
C THR A 257 -22.26 0.80 17.23
N PRO A 258 -22.89 -0.17 17.93
CA PRO A 258 -22.52 -0.67 19.26
C PRO A 258 -21.15 -1.37 19.23
N ALA A 259 -20.44 -1.36 20.35
CA ALA A 259 -19.16 -2.07 20.45
C ALA A 259 -19.40 -3.58 20.33
N PRO A 260 -18.55 -4.32 19.58
CA PRO A 260 -18.61 -5.76 19.54
C PRO A 260 -18.19 -6.34 20.89
N ARG A 261 -18.66 -7.53 21.23
CA ARG A 261 -18.23 -8.22 22.46
C ARG A 261 -16.79 -8.75 22.37
N GLN A 262 -16.31 -9.01 21.15
CA GLN A 262 -15.01 -9.59 20.91
C GLN A 262 -14.37 -9.04 19.63
N VAL A 263 -13.05 -9.11 19.59
CA VAL A 263 -12.24 -8.83 18.40
C VAL A 263 -11.31 -10.01 18.12
N ALA A 264 -10.90 -10.15 16.86
CA ALA A 264 -9.92 -11.13 16.41
C ALA A 264 -8.70 -10.40 15.83
N LEU A 265 -7.49 -10.75 16.30
CA LEU A 265 -6.22 -10.40 15.68
C LEU A 265 -5.69 -11.65 14.99
N TYR A 266 -5.41 -11.58 13.70
CA TYR A 266 -5.07 -12.76 12.92
C TYR A 266 -4.12 -12.46 11.77
N LEU A 267 -3.36 -13.49 11.40
CA LEU A 267 -2.53 -13.58 10.21
C LEU A 267 -3.18 -14.53 9.22
N MET A 268 -3.27 -14.10 7.97
CA MET A 268 -3.76 -14.92 6.87
C MET A 268 -2.81 -14.84 5.67
N PRO A 269 -2.86 -15.80 4.73
CA PRO A 269 -2.06 -15.71 3.51
C PRO A 269 -2.35 -14.40 2.78
N ALA A 270 -1.32 -13.79 2.19
CA ALA A 270 -1.46 -12.49 1.51
C ALA A 270 -2.52 -12.47 0.39
N ARG A 271 -2.77 -13.62 -0.26
CA ARG A 271 -3.77 -13.80 -1.32
C ARG A 271 -5.17 -14.16 -0.81
N GLY A 272 -5.40 -14.05 0.50
CA GLY A 272 -6.64 -14.48 1.13
C GLY A 272 -6.65 -15.97 1.46
N GLY A 273 -7.72 -16.41 2.12
CA GLY A 273 -7.86 -17.77 2.61
C GLY A 273 -8.21 -17.81 4.10
N LYS A 274 -8.00 -18.96 4.74
CA LYS A 274 -8.23 -19.10 6.18
C LYS A 274 -7.07 -18.49 6.97
N PRO A 275 -7.34 -17.86 8.13
CA PRO A 275 -6.28 -17.47 9.05
C PRO A 275 -5.38 -18.65 9.40
N ILE A 276 -4.07 -18.41 9.42
CA ILE A 276 -3.06 -19.40 9.82
C ILE A 276 -2.82 -19.30 11.32
N VAL A 277 -2.87 -18.07 11.86
CA VAL A 277 -2.83 -17.81 13.30
C VAL A 277 -3.91 -16.80 13.62
N SER A 278 -4.65 -17.05 14.70
CA SER A 278 -5.65 -16.11 15.21
C SER A 278 -5.71 -16.15 16.73
N THR A 279 -5.88 -14.98 17.33
CA THR A 279 -6.21 -14.82 18.75
C THR A 279 -7.47 -13.98 18.89
N TYR A 280 -8.19 -14.20 19.97
CA TYR A 280 -9.42 -13.48 20.30
C TYR A 280 -9.26 -12.72 21.60
N ALA A 281 -9.94 -11.58 21.72
CA ALA A 281 -10.01 -10.82 22.95
C ALA A 281 -11.42 -10.32 23.21
N HIS A 282 -11.82 -10.36 24.47
CA HIS A 282 -13.05 -9.71 24.93
C HIS A 282 -12.87 -8.18 24.90
N VAL A 283 -13.93 -7.48 24.53
CA VAL A 283 -14.02 -6.02 24.61
C VAL A 283 -14.79 -5.68 25.88
N ASP A 284 -14.15 -5.00 26.82
CA ASP A 284 -14.78 -4.60 28.07
C ASP A 284 -15.89 -3.56 27.88
N GLU A 285 -16.64 -3.28 28.95
CA GLU A 285 -17.75 -2.31 28.93
C GLU A 285 -17.33 -0.89 28.53
N ALA A 286 -16.05 -0.54 28.74
CA ALA A 286 -15.47 0.74 28.35
C ALA A 286 -14.93 0.73 26.90
N GLY A 287 -15.05 -0.40 26.19
CA GLY A 287 -14.66 -0.57 24.80
C GLY A 287 -13.19 -0.96 24.58
N TYR A 288 -12.45 -1.36 25.62
CA TYR A 288 -11.03 -1.73 25.51
C TYR A 288 -10.82 -3.24 25.38
N PHE A 289 -9.72 -3.62 24.74
CA PHE A 289 -9.31 -5.02 24.60
C PHE A 289 -7.79 -5.16 24.60
N THR A 290 -7.31 -6.37 24.89
CA THR A 290 -5.90 -6.74 24.77
C THR A 290 -5.77 -8.10 24.09
N CYS A 291 -5.05 -8.15 22.97
CA CYS A 291 -4.74 -9.36 22.22
C CYS A 291 -3.26 -9.74 22.41
N THR A 292 -2.98 -11.03 22.41
CA THR A 292 -1.61 -11.55 22.36
C THR A 292 -1.47 -12.47 21.16
N LEU A 293 -0.66 -12.06 20.18
CA LEU A 293 -0.35 -12.85 19.00
C LEU A 293 0.96 -13.59 19.25
N ASP A 294 0.85 -14.91 19.34
CA ASP A 294 1.98 -15.83 19.47
C ASP A 294 2.21 -16.52 18.13
N LEU A 295 3.41 -16.35 17.57
CA LEU A 295 3.77 -16.89 16.27
C LEU A 295 4.56 -18.18 16.37
N SER A 296 4.85 -18.68 17.57
CA SER A 296 5.67 -19.88 17.75
C SER A 296 5.09 -21.14 17.10
N SER A 297 3.79 -21.15 16.76
CA SER A 297 3.15 -22.22 16.00
C SER A 297 3.36 -22.13 14.49
N LEU A 298 3.89 -21.02 13.97
CA LEU A 298 4.25 -20.87 12.56
C LEU A 298 5.51 -21.70 12.26
N PRO A 299 5.48 -22.66 11.31
CA PRO A 299 6.70 -23.35 10.90
C PRO A 299 7.77 -22.35 10.43
N THR A 300 9.02 -22.48 10.85
CA THR A 300 10.12 -21.58 10.47
C THR A 300 10.48 -21.62 8.97
N ARG A 301 9.89 -22.56 8.24
CA ARG A 301 9.96 -22.69 6.77
C ARG A 301 8.81 -23.60 6.33
N SER A 302 7.81 -23.06 5.63
CA SER A 302 6.97 -23.91 4.78
C SER A 302 7.16 -23.44 3.35
N GLU A 303 7.69 -24.32 2.50
CA GLU A 303 7.34 -24.31 1.09
C GLU A 303 5.80 -24.43 1.08
N ASN A 304 5.11 -23.39 0.62
CA ASN A 304 3.64 -23.33 0.49
C ASN A 304 2.87 -22.85 1.73
N TRP A 305 3.16 -21.64 2.21
CA TRP A 305 2.23 -20.88 3.06
C TRP A 305 0.92 -20.50 2.34
N SER A 306 0.89 -20.62 1.01
CA SER A 306 -0.28 -20.41 0.16
C SER A 306 -0.46 -21.58 -0.81
N GLU A 307 -1.72 -21.89 -1.14
CA GLU A 307 -2.08 -22.83 -2.22
C GLU A 307 -1.59 -22.36 -3.61
N THR A 308 -1.06 -21.13 -3.70
CA THR A 308 -0.64 -20.48 -4.94
C THR A 308 0.86 -20.56 -5.23
N ASN A 309 1.62 -21.41 -4.51
CA ASN A 309 3.07 -21.54 -4.66
C ASN A 309 3.84 -20.21 -4.37
N ASP A 310 3.22 -19.31 -3.60
CA ASP A 310 3.86 -18.06 -3.19
C ASP A 310 4.97 -18.38 -2.18
N GLN A 311 6.22 -18.17 -2.60
CA GLN A 311 7.40 -18.36 -1.75
C GLN A 311 7.65 -17.16 -0.82
N SER A 312 6.80 -16.12 -0.86
CA SER A 312 6.96 -14.98 0.02
C SER A 312 6.50 -15.33 1.44
N ASN A 313 7.29 -14.93 2.44
CA ASN A 313 6.90 -14.98 3.85
C ASN A 313 5.87 -13.88 4.19
N MET A 314 5.02 -13.51 3.22
CA MET A 314 4.09 -12.39 3.30
C MET A 314 2.72 -12.84 3.80
N PHE A 315 2.19 -12.07 4.73
CA PHE A 315 0.91 -12.29 5.35
C PHE A 315 0.12 -11.00 5.40
N ALA A 316 -1.20 -11.13 5.36
CA ALA A 316 -2.10 -10.06 5.77
C ALA A 316 -2.33 -10.18 7.29
N LEU A 317 -1.85 -9.20 8.05
CA LEU A 317 -2.18 -9.01 9.45
C LEU A 317 -3.43 -8.14 9.56
N ALA A 318 -4.47 -8.65 10.21
CA ALA A 318 -5.70 -7.90 10.39
C ALA A 318 -6.22 -7.99 11.82
N LEU A 319 -6.93 -6.94 12.21
CA LEU A 319 -7.64 -6.83 13.48
C LEU A 319 -9.08 -6.43 13.17
N ALA A 320 -10.04 -7.28 13.53
CA ALA A 320 -11.44 -7.11 13.14
C ALA A 320 -12.41 -7.41 14.29
N PRO A 321 -13.58 -6.74 14.36
CA PRO A 321 -14.70 -7.16 15.19
C PRO A 321 -15.17 -8.57 14.85
N ILE A 322 -15.51 -9.37 15.88
CA ILE A 322 -16.24 -10.62 15.68
C ILE A 322 -17.72 -10.28 15.50
N ARG A 323 -18.33 -10.82 14.44
CA ARG A 323 -19.75 -10.65 14.13
C ARG A 323 -20.63 -11.57 14.98
N PRO A 324 -21.94 -11.31 15.09
CA PRO A 324 -22.85 -12.15 15.87
C PRO A 324 -22.89 -13.63 15.44
N ASP A 325 -22.60 -13.92 14.17
CA ASP A 325 -22.47 -15.28 13.62
C ASP A 325 -21.11 -15.92 13.89
N SER A 326 -20.28 -15.31 14.76
CA SER A 326 -18.91 -15.70 15.07
C SER A 326 -17.92 -15.59 13.91
N SER A 327 -18.34 -15.06 12.76
CA SER A 327 -17.43 -14.79 11.65
C SER A 327 -16.60 -13.53 11.88
N PHE A 328 -15.41 -13.50 11.31
CA PHE A 328 -14.59 -12.30 11.23
C PHE A 328 -13.81 -12.31 9.91
N TRP A 329 -13.78 -11.16 9.25
CA TRP A 329 -12.96 -10.91 8.07
C TRP A 329 -12.80 -9.41 7.92
N SER A 330 -11.68 -8.97 7.35
CA SER A 330 -11.43 -7.56 7.07
C SER A 330 -10.83 -7.39 5.68
N LYS A 331 -11.29 -6.35 4.98
CA LYS A 331 -10.65 -5.84 3.78
C LYS A 331 -9.51 -4.84 4.09
N TYR A 332 -9.36 -4.44 5.34
CA TYR A 332 -8.36 -3.53 5.85
C TYR A 332 -7.34 -4.32 6.67
N SER A 333 -6.28 -4.76 5.98
CA SER A 333 -5.17 -5.51 6.56
C SER A 333 -3.85 -4.80 6.27
N ILE A 334 -2.83 -5.11 7.06
CA ILE A 334 -1.47 -4.63 6.88
C ILE A 334 -0.65 -5.79 6.34
N GLN A 335 0.09 -5.53 5.28
CA GLN A 335 1.01 -6.51 4.69
C GLN A 335 2.27 -6.59 5.53
N VAL A 336 2.51 -7.76 6.12
CA VAL A 336 3.66 -8.03 7.00
C VAL A 336 4.42 -9.26 6.51
N THR A 337 5.70 -9.34 6.83
CA THR A 337 6.48 -10.56 6.75
C THR A 337 6.52 -11.26 8.11
N ALA A 338 6.57 -12.60 8.14
CA ALA A 338 6.91 -13.36 9.36
C ALA A 338 8.15 -14.23 9.11
N ARG A 339 9.15 -14.15 9.99
CA ARG A 339 10.45 -14.82 9.81
C ARG A 339 11.05 -15.37 11.10
#